data_AF-A0A8T4MB19-F1
#
_entry.id   AF-A0A8T4MB19-F1
#
_cell.length_a   1.000
_cell.length_b   1.000
_cell.length_c   1.000
_cell.angle_alpha   90.00
_cell.angle_beta   90.00
_cell.angle_gamma   90.00
#
_symmetry.space_group_name_H-M   'P 1'
#
loop_
_entity.id
_entity.type
_entity.pdbx_description
1 polymer ?
#
loop_
_entity_poly.entity_id
_entity_poly.type
_entity_poly.pdbx_seq_one_letter_code
_entity_poly.pdbx_strand_id
1 'polypeptide(L)'
;MNKMALFGLGFLGTLGVCASVHSQKLGCTLEQTVQDTSDAIAFRSQFEMDAERLNIINPQYQLTAEDLIFITRLVYHEQGSFLVGRKNGFSDEEIIHGYEAISAVLLNRFNFDRISKANKFHGNKKGLIAVVTKPGAFKALNDSEDFSEDSFRDENGELTLGTSNYGMISREAAYDAVVKVLSRYIWDPTLGSLFYKTQELGNSRKVVWHGSEAFWLDNKRCIFVWKKDIAGHQYYGVNCEGE
;
A
#
# COMPACT_ATOMS: atom_id res chain seq x y z
N MET A 1 -65.23 -0.87 -9.57
CA MET A 1 -64.50 -0.10 -8.53
C MET A 1 -63.16 0.32 -9.15
N ASN A 2 -63.15 1.49 -9.80
CA ASN A 2 -62.57 2.78 -9.33
C ASN A 2 -61.04 2.81 -9.51
N LYS A 3 -60.39 3.70 -10.29
CA LYS A 3 -60.79 4.89 -11.07
C LYS A 3 -59.77 5.11 -12.22
N MET A 4 -60.26 5.49 -13.40
CA MET A 4 -59.52 6.23 -14.43
C MET A 4 -59.67 7.74 -14.19
N ALA A 5 -58.61 8.51 -14.45
CA ALA A 5 -58.60 9.97 -14.68
C ALA A 5 -57.18 10.33 -15.17
N LEU A 6 -56.92 11.29 -16.06
CA LEU A 6 -57.70 12.16 -16.92
C LEU A 6 -56.69 12.67 -17.98
N PHE A 7 -57.04 12.63 -19.26
CA PHE A 7 -56.36 13.40 -20.31
C PHE A 7 -56.96 14.82 -20.33
N GLY A 8 -56.14 15.84 -20.63
CA GLY A 8 -56.63 17.21 -20.85
C GLY A 8 -55.52 18.21 -21.13
N LEU A 9 -55.14 18.30 -22.40
CA LEU A 9 -54.26 19.31 -23.00
C LEU A 9 -55.07 20.53 -23.46
N GLY A 10 -54.42 21.69 -23.46
CA GLY A 10 -54.78 22.88 -24.24
C GLY A 10 -55.11 24.11 -23.40
N PHE A 11 -54.81 25.34 -23.79
CA PHE A 11 -54.11 25.89 -24.96
C PHE A 11 -54.04 27.43 -24.74
N LEU A 12 -53.26 28.13 -25.58
CA LEU A 12 -53.23 29.60 -25.86
C LEU A 12 -52.43 30.42 -24.83
N GLY A 13 -51.31 31.08 -25.19
CA GLY A 13 -51.08 31.99 -26.33
C GLY A 13 -51.33 33.42 -25.83
N THR A 14 -50.53 34.47 -26.08
CA THR A 14 -49.44 34.77 -27.01
C THR A 14 -48.81 36.13 -26.61
N LEU A 15 -47.51 36.29 -26.86
CA LEU A 15 -46.79 37.47 -27.40
C LEU A 15 -46.97 38.87 -26.77
N GLY A 16 -45.83 39.48 -26.41
CA GLY A 16 -45.44 40.72 -27.11
C GLY A 16 -44.79 41.85 -26.30
N VAL A 17 -43.61 42.23 -26.79
CA VAL A 17 -43.01 43.59 -26.85
C VAL A 17 -41.99 44.00 -25.78
N CYS A 18 -40.74 44.10 -26.24
CA CYS A 18 -39.61 44.81 -25.65
C CYS A 18 -39.80 46.34 -25.71
N ALA A 19 -39.39 47.06 -24.67
CA ALA A 19 -38.94 48.45 -24.77
C ALA A 19 -37.96 48.83 -23.63
N SER A 20 -36.67 48.79 -23.97
CA SER A 20 -35.64 49.81 -23.73
C SER A 20 -35.47 50.53 -22.37
N VAL A 21 -34.32 50.23 -21.75
CA VAL A 21 -33.30 51.14 -21.19
C VAL A 21 -33.69 52.04 -19.99
N HIS A 22 -33.19 51.64 -18.81
CA HIS A 22 -32.37 52.57 -18.02
C HIS A 22 -31.17 51.86 -17.42
N SER A 23 -29.99 52.36 -17.79
CA SER A 23 -28.68 51.99 -17.26
C SER A 23 -28.62 52.29 -15.78
N GLN A 24 -28.40 51.26 -14.96
CA GLN A 24 -27.78 51.43 -13.65
C GLN A 24 -26.57 50.51 -13.56
N LYS A 25 -25.40 51.15 -13.68
CA LYS A 25 -24.15 50.66 -13.10
C LYS A 25 -24.40 50.27 -11.64
N LEU A 26 -24.38 48.98 -11.36
CA LEU A 26 -23.96 48.41 -10.09
C LEU A 26 -23.22 47.12 -10.45
N GLY A 27 -21.97 47.30 -10.87
CA GLY A 27 -20.99 46.22 -10.84
C GLY A 27 -20.74 45.91 -9.38
N CYS A 28 -21.32 44.82 -8.89
CA CYS A 28 -20.87 44.07 -7.74
C CYS A 28 -21.45 42.65 -7.86
N THR A 29 -20.56 41.69 -7.61
CA THR A 29 -20.85 40.34 -7.13
C THR A 29 -21.56 39.36 -8.07
N LEU A 30 -20.88 39.05 -9.19
CA LEU A 30 -20.96 37.72 -9.82
C LEU A 30 -19.63 36.93 -9.71
N GLU A 31 -18.63 37.48 -9.03
CA GLU A 31 -17.36 36.79 -8.70
C GLU A 31 -17.34 36.17 -7.29
N GLN A 32 -18.35 36.42 -6.44
CA GLN A 32 -18.38 35.88 -5.06
C GLN A 32 -19.18 34.59 -4.88
N THR A 33 -19.69 33.96 -5.95
CA THR A 33 -20.44 32.68 -5.84
C THR A 33 -19.67 31.49 -6.42
N VAL A 34 -18.44 31.69 -6.89
CA VAL A 34 -17.52 30.60 -7.27
C VAL A 34 -16.38 30.45 -6.25
N GLN A 35 -16.22 31.40 -5.32
CA GLN A 35 -15.18 31.37 -4.29
C GLN A 35 -15.50 30.42 -3.13
N ASP A 36 -16.78 30.16 -2.82
CA ASP A 36 -17.19 29.44 -1.59
C ASP A 36 -17.41 27.92 -1.77
N THR A 37 -17.11 27.35 -2.93
CA THR A 37 -17.03 25.88 -3.12
C THR A 37 -15.63 25.38 -3.48
N SER A 38 -14.64 26.28 -3.56
CA SER A 38 -13.23 25.93 -3.77
C SER A 38 -12.47 25.69 -2.47
N ASP A 39 -13.02 26.12 -1.33
CA ASP A 39 -12.43 25.88 -0.02
C ASP A 39 -12.94 24.56 0.56
N ALA A 40 -12.00 23.60 0.68
CA ALA A 40 -12.13 22.26 1.26
C ALA A 40 -12.42 21.06 0.32
N ILE A 41 -11.98 21.10 -0.94
CA ILE A 41 -11.32 19.87 -1.45
C ILE A 41 -9.92 19.92 -0.83
N ALA A 42 -9.77 19.37 0.37
CA ALA A 42 -8.44 19.13 0.94
C ALA A 42 -7.63 18.45 -0.18
N PHE A 43 -6.53 19.07 -0.60
CA PHE A 43 -5.63 18.47 -1.55
C PHE A 43 -5.10 17.20 -0.89
N ARG A 44 -5.65 16.05 -1.28
CA ARG A 44 -5.28 14.76 -0.71
C ARG A 44 -3.99 14.32 -1.36
N SER A 45 -3.03 13.92 -0.56
CA SER A 45 -1.80 13.32 -1.07
C SER A 45 -2.11 12.02 -1.81
N GLN A 46 -1.26 11.64 -2.76
CA GLN A 46 -1.38 10.35 -3.46
C GLN A 46 -1.42 9.16 -2.48
N PHE A 47 -0.68 9.24 -1.37
CA PHE A 47 -0.66 8.22 -0.31
C PHE A 47 -2.03 8.04 0.34
N GLU A 48 -2.74 9.13 0.63
CA GLU A 48 -4.09 9.07 1.22
C GLU A 48 -5.11 8.47 0.26
N MET A 49 -4.99 8.80 -1.04
CA MET A 49 -5.87 8.25 -2.06
C MET A 49 -5.64 6.74 -2.25
N ASP A 50 -4.39 6.31 -2.32
CA ASP A 50 -4.05 4.90 -2.46
C ASP A 50 -4.40 4.09 -1.20
N ALA A 51 -4.21 4.64 0.00
CA ALA A 51 -4.61 3.98 1.24
C ALA A 51 -6.12 3.71 1.27
N GLU A 52 -6.93 4.72 0.91
CA GLU A 52 -8.38 4.56 0.80
C GLU A 52 -8.76 3.52 -0.25
N ARG A 53 -8.17 3.60 -1.45
CA ARG A 53 -8.44 2.64 -2.54
C ARG A 53 -8.11 1.22 -2.13
N LEU A 54 -6.98 1.00 -1.45
CA LEU A 54 -6.57 -0.31 -0.96
C LEU A 54 -7.50 -0.82 0.15
N ASN A 55 -7.98 0.06 1.03
CA ASN A 55 -8.97 -0.29 2.05
C ASN A 55 -10.35 -0.61 1.45
N ILE A 56 -10.72 -0.03 0.30
CA ILE A 56 -11.93 -0.43 -0.44
C ILE A 56 -11.78 -1.86 -0.97
N ILE A 57 -10.60 -2.21 -1.50
CA ILE A 57 -10.31 -3.57 -2.01
C ILE A 57 -10.35 -4.59 -0.86
N ASN A 58 -9.78 -4.25 0.30
CA ASN A 58 -9.84 -5.09 1.49
C ASN A 58 -9.93 -4.24 2.76
N PRO A 59 -11.15 -4.07 3.34
CA PRO A 59 -11.37 -3.22 4.52
C PRO A 59 -10.59 -3.64 5.77
N GLN A 60 -10.06 -4.86 5.79
CA GLN A 60 -9.25 -5.36 6.89
C GLN A 60 -7.78 -4.91 6.81
N TYR A 61 -7.36 -4.28 5.70
CA TYR A 61 -6.03 -3.66 5.63
C TYR A 61 -5.90 -2.53 6.64
N GLN A 62 -6.95 -1.70 6.83
CA GLN A 62 -6.98 -0.60 7.79
C GLN A 62 -5.78 0.36 7.66
N LEU A 63 -5.38 0.65 6.42
CA LEU A 63 -4.20 1.45 6.11
C LEU A 63 -4.47 2.95 6.24
N THR A 64 -3.52 3.65 6.84
CA THR A 64 -3.33 5.11 6.70
C THR A 64 -2.30 5.42 5.61
N ALA A 65 -2.16 6.70 5.24
CA ALA A 65 -1.12 7.14 4.32
C ALA A 65 0.29 6.91 4.90
N GLU A 66 0.47 7.13 6.20
CA GLU A 66 1.73 6.89 6.91
C GLU A 66 2.06 5.39 6.96
N ASP A 67 1.05 4.51 7.09
CA ASP A 67 1.27 3.05 6.99
C ASP A 67 1.82 2.67 5.61
N LEU A 68 1.34 3.29 4.53
CA LEU A 68 1.86 3.02 3.18
C LEU A 68 3.30 3.48 3.02
N ILE A 69 3.67 4.64 3.59
CA ILE A 69 5.06 5.12 3.60
C ILE A 69 5.93 4.16 4.40
N PHE A 70 5.48 3.76 5.59
CA PHE A 70 6.17 2.82 6.46
C PHE A 70 6.44 1.49 5.74
N ILE A 71 5.40 0.89 5.15
CA ILE A 71 5.50 -0.37 4.42
C ILE A 71 6.45 -0.24 3.23
N THR A 72 6.36 0.86 2.50
CA THR A 72 7.22 1.13 1.35
C THR A 72 8.68 1.21 1.75
N ARG A 73 9.01 1.98 2.80
CA ARG A 73 10.38 2.11 3.29
C ARG A 73 10.90 0.78 3.80
N LEU A 74 10.06 -0.03 4.44
CA LEU A 74 10.42 -1.38 4.86
C LEU A 74 10.75 -2.27 3.66
N VAL A 75 9.89 -2.32 2.63
CA VAL A 75 10.16 -3.09 1.40
C VAL A 75 11.44 -2.60 0.72
N TYR A 76 11.63 -1.28 0.65
CA TYR A 76 12.83 -0.66 0.15
C TYR A 76 14.09 -1.11 0.90
N HIS A 77 14.08 -1.14 2.24
CA HIS A 77 15.24 -1.55 3.03
C HIS A 77 15.48 -3.06 3.00
N GLU A 78 14.42 -3.87 3.02
CA GLU A 78 14.53 -5.34 2.99
C GLU A 78 15.21 -5.81 1.70
N GLN A 79 14.79 -5.27 0.56
CA GLN A 79 15.43 -5.56 -0.72
C GLN A 79 16.71 -4.72 -0.94
N GLY A 80 16.67 -3.43 -0.61
CA GLY A 80 17.70 -2.45 -0.90
C GLY A 80 18.97 -2.62 -0.07
N SER A 81 18.84 -3.06 1.18
CA SER A 81 20.01 -3.42 1.99
C SER A 81 20.85 -4.47 1.26
N PHE A 82 20.25 -5.50 0.65
CA PHE A 82 20.95 -6.53 -0.14
C PHE A 82 21.71 -5.97 -1.36
N LEU A 83 21.23 -4.88 -1.96
CA LEU A 83 21.82 -4.26 -3.15
C LEU A 83 23.12 -3.51 -2.85
N VAL A 84 23.24 -2.93 -1.66
CA VAL A 84 24.41 -2.13 -1.24
C VAL A 84 25.70 -2.98 -1.21
N GLY A 85 25.58 -4.29 -0.96
CA GLY A 85 26.71 -5.23 -0.96
C GLY A 85 27.02 -5.87 -2.32
N ARG A 86 26.15 -5.71 -3.32
CA ARG A 86 26.25 -6.38 -4.64
C ARG A 86 26.06 -5.40 -5.80
N LYS A 87 26.67 -4.21 -5.69
CA LYS A 87 26.55 -3.05 -6.62
C LYS A 87 26.63 -3.32 -8.13
N ASN A 88 27.02 -4.51 -8.59
CA ASN A 88 27.17 -4.86 -10.01
C ASN A 88 26.42 -6.15 -10.45
N GLY A 89 25.43 -6.62 -9.69
CA GLY A 89 24.86 -7.97 -9.89
C GLY A 89 23.44 -8.09 -10.45
N PHE A 90 22.62 -7.05 -10.36
CA PHE A 90 21.18 -7.12 -10.70
C PHE A 90 20.76 -5.99 -11.62
N SER A 91 19.88 -6.28 -12.57
CA SER A 91 19.21 -5.27 -13.40
C SER A 91 18.12 -4.55 -12.61
N ASP A 92 17.66 -3.41 -13.14
CA ASP A 92 16.56 -2.65 -12.53
C ASP A 92 15.28 -3.49 -12.42
N GLU A 93 15.01 -4.31 -13.44
CA GLU A 93 13.88 -5.24 -13.46
C GLU A 93 13.98 -6.28 -12.35
N GLU A 94 15.17 -6.87 -12.14
CA GLU A 94 15.37 -7.84 -11.06
C GLU A 94 15.15 -7.20 -9.68
N ILE A 95 15.51 -5.93 -9.51
CA ILE A 95 15.32 -5.21 -8.26
C ILE A 95 13.83 -4.91 -8.03
N ILE A 96 13.10 -4.49 -9.06
CA ILE A 96 11.65 -4.29 -9.00
C ILE A 96 10.94 -5.60 -8.62
N HIS A 97 11.30 -6.72 -9.27
CA HIS A 97 10.78 -8.04 -8.89
C HIS A 97 11.09 -8.42 -7.44
N GLY A 98 12.22 -7.95 -6.89
CA GLY A 98 12.53 -8.07 -5.47
C GLY A 98 11.53 -7.34 -4.57
N TYR A 99 11.21 -6.08 -4.86
CA TYR A 99 10.21 -5.32 -4.10
C TYR A 99 8.81 -5.96 -4.18
N GLU A 100 8.42 -6.43 -5.36
CA GLU A 100 7.15 -7.14 -5.56
C GLU A 100 7.10 -8.43 -4.73
N ALA A 101 8.20 -9.19 -4.70
CA ALA A 101 8.28 -10.43 -3.94
C ALA A 101 8.18 -10.20 -2.42
N ILE A 102 8.87 -9.20 -1.86
CA ILE A 102 8.74 -8.86 -0.44
C ILE A 102 7.33 -8.35 -0.12
N SER A 103 6.75 -7.52 -0.98
CA SER A 103 5.36 -7.05 -0.85
C SER A 103 4.36 -8.21 -0.87
N ALA A 104 4.59 -9.22 -1.70
CA ALA A 104 3.75 -10.41 -1.77
C ALA A 104 3.87 -11.26 -0.51
N VAL A 105 5.06 -11.42 0.06
CA VAL A 105 5.25 -12.09 1.35
C VAL A 105 4.47 -11.38 2.46
N LEU A 106 4.53 -10.05 2.52
CA LEU A 106 3.77 -9.26 3.49
C LEU A 106 2.25 -9.52 3.37
N LEU A 107 1.73 -9.52 2.15
CA LEU A 107 0.33 -9.83 1.89
C LEU A 107 -0.03 -11.28 2.22
N ASN A 108 0.86 -12.23 1.94
CA ASN A 108 0.67 -13.64 2.26
C ASN A 108 0.64 -13.89 3.77
N ARG A 109 1.52 -13.25 4.53
CA ARG A 109 1.52 -13.29 6.01
C ARG A 109 0.22 -12.78 6.60
N PHE A 110 -0.28 -11.64 6.10
CA PHE A 110 -1.56 -11.08 6.50
C PHE A 110 -2.72 -12.05 6.21
N ASN A 111 -2.75 -12.60 4.99
CA ASN A 111 -3.80 -13.55 4.60
C ASN A 111 -3.72 -14.85 5.39
N PHE A 112 -2.52 -15.35 5.66
CA PHE A 112 -2.29 -16.57 6.42
C PHE A 112 -2.90 -16.46 7.81
N ASP A 113 -2.56 -15.41 8.56
CA ASP A 113 -3.06 -15.21 9.92
C ASP A 113 -4.58 -15.04 9.96
N ARG A 114 -5.14 -14.34 8.97
CA ARG A 114 -6.59 -14.17 8.86
C ARG A 114 -7.32 -15.48 8.59
N ILE A 115 -6.81 -16.30 7.67
CA ILE A 115 -7.46 -17.54 7.24
C ILE A 115 -7.29 -18.62 8.31
N SER A 116 -6.06 -18.77 8.82
CA SER A 116 -5.69 -19.81 9.78
C SER A 116 -6.00 -19.44 11.24
N LYS A 117 -6.22 -18.15 11.54
CA LYS A 117 -6.36 -17.61 12.91
C LYS A 117 -5.16 -17.89 13.81
N ALA A 118 -3.98 -18.15 13.21
CA ALA A 118 -2.76 -18.53 13.93
C ALA A 118 -2.11 -17.38 14.72
N ASN A 119 -2.39 -16.13 14.34
CA ASN A 119 -1.76 -14.93 14.89
C ASN A 119 -0.21 -14.95 14.84
N LYS A 120 0.37 -15.71 13.89
CA LYS A 120 1.81 -15.95 13.77
C LYS A 120 2.57 -14.72 13.27
N PHE A 121 1.94 -13.81 12.53
CA PHE A 121 2.56 -12.65 11.91
C PHE A 121 2.01 -11.30 12.40
N HIS A 122 0.72 -11.19 12.76
CA HIS A 122 0.13 -9.95 13.28
C HIS A 122 0.00 -9.90 14.81
N GLY A 123 0.21 -11.03 15.49
CA GLY A 123 -0.06 -11.15 16.93
C GLY A 123 -1.51 -10.80 17.29
N ASN A 124 -1.69 -9.92 18.28
CA ASN A 124 -3.03 -9.43 18.68
C ASN A 124 -3.40 -8.10 18.02
N LYS A 125 -2.53 -7.54 17.18
CA LYS A 125 -2.78 -6.28 16.47
C LYS A 125 -3.57 -6.56 15.19
N LYS A 126 -4.33 -5.55 14.73
CA LYS A 126 -5.16 -5.63 13.52
C LYS A 126 -4.53 -4.83 12.39
N GLY A 127 -5.02 -5.06 11.17
CA GLY A 127 -4.56 -4.33 9.99
C GLY A 127 -3.31 -4.92 9.38
N LEU A 128 -2.98 -4.45 8.18
CA LEU A 128 -1.80 -4.89 7.45
C LEU A 128 -0.51 -4.50 8.19
N ILE A 129 -0.48 -3.30 8.78
CA ILE A 129 0.66 -2.76 9.52
C ILE A 129 1.09 -3.63 10.71
N ALA A 130 0.16 -4.43 11.28
CA ALA A 130 0.46 -5.35 12.37
C ALA A 130 1.45 -6.45 11.97
N VAL A 131 1.42 -6.91 10.72
CA VAL A 131 2.38 -7.89 10.18
C VAL A 131 3.78 -7.28 10.13
N VAL A 132 3.84 -5.99 9.82
CA VAL A 132 5.05 -5.26 9.49
C VAL A 132 5.75 -4.79 10.74
N THR A 133 5.00 -4.34 11.74
CA THR A 133 5.52 -3.85 13.02
C THR A 133 5.73 -4.96 14.06
N LYS A 134 5.51 -6.23 13.69
CA LYS A 134 5.77 -7.35 14.59
C LYS A 134 7.29 -7.45 14.86
N PRO A 135 7.72 -7.52 16.13
CA PRO A 135 9.13 -7.66 16.47
C PRO A 135 9.78 -8.85 15.75
N GLY A 136 10.92 -8.61 15.10
CA GLY A 136 11.67 -9.63 14.37
C GLY A 136 11.03 -10.11 13.06
N ALA A 137 9.92 -9.50 12.59
CA ALA A 137 9.30 -9.86 11.31
C ALA A 137 10.16 -9.46 10.11
N PHE A 138 10.90 -8.35 10.25
CA PHE A 138 11.74 -7.72 9.25
C PHE A 138 13.02 -7.20 9.93
N LYS A 139 14.17 -7.38 9.27
CA LYS A 139 15.46 -6.91 9.78
C LYS A 139 15.56 -5.39 9.72
N ALA A 140 14.97 -4.77 8.69
CA ALA A 140 15.03 -3.33 8.45
C ALA A 140 14.59 -2.50 9.67
N LEU A 141 13.65 -3.01 10.48
CA LEU A 141 13.12 -2.31 11.65
C LEU A 141 14.14 -2.08 12.76
N ASN A 142 15.22 -2.86 12.81
CA ASN A 142 16.23 -2.75 13.85
C ASN A 142 17.28 -1.67 13.56
N ASP A 143 17.29 -1.10 12.34
CA ASP A 143 18.49 -0.47 11.78
C ASP A 143 18.31 0.96 11.23
N SER A 144 17.22 1.72 11.51
CA SER A 144 17.18 3.11 10.99
C SER A 144 16.29 4.12 11.73
N GLU A 145 16.77 5.38 11.73
CA GLU A 145 15.99 6.59 12.03
C GLU A 145 14.88 6.84 10.99
N ASP A 146 14.90 6.11 9.87
CA ASP A 146 14.03 6.23 8.70
C ASP A 146 12.60 5.72 8.94
N PHE A 147 12.34 5.12 10.11
CA PHE A 147 11.02 4.67 10.57
C PHE A 147 10.44 5.53 11.71
N SER A 148 11.07 6.65 12.06
CA SER A 148 10.47 7.63 12.97
C SER A 148 9.30 8.34 12.28
N GLU A 149 8.21 8.62 13.00
CA GLU A 149 7.02 9.30 12.43
C GLU A 149 7.39 10.67 11.84
N ASP A 150 8.27 11.41 12.51
CA ASP A 150 8.77 12.71 12.04
C ASP A 150 9.46 12.61 10.67
N SER A 151 10.03 11.44 10.33
CA SER A 151 10.70 11.24 9.05
C SER A 151 9.76 11.04 7.87
N PHE A 152 8.45 10.90 8.08
CA PHE A 152 7.46 10.68 7.01
C PHE A 152 6.99 11.98 6.36
N ARG A 153 7.43 13.12 6.89
CA ARG A 153 7.09 14.44 6.38
C ARG A 153 8.36 15.17 5.95
N ASP A 154 8.25 15.98 4.90
CA ASP A 154 9.32 16.86 4.46
C ASP A 154 9.39 18.14 5.31
N GLU A 155 10.27 19.07 4.93
CA GLU A 155 10.43 20.36 5.61
C GLU A 155 9.18 21.25 5.58
N ASN A 156 8.22 20.95 4.69
CA ASN A 156 6.94 21.66 4.57
C ASN A 156 5.82 20.95 5.34
N GLY A 157 6.09 19.80 5.98
CA GLY A 157 5.09 18.98 6.67
C GLY A 157 4.31 18.03 5.75
N GLU A 158 4.68 17.96 4.47
CA GLU A 158 4.01 17.13 3.47
C GLU A 158 4.52 15.69 3.50
N LEU A 159 3.60 14.74 3.32
CA LEU A 159 3.95 13.32 3.34
C LEU A 159 4.93 12.98 2.21
N THR A 160 6.01 12.29 2.56
CA THR A 160 7.09 11.96 1.63
C THR A 160 7.67 10.57 1.87
N LEU A 161 8.08 9.93 0.77
CA LEU A 161 8.91 8.73 0.87
C LEU A 161 10.32 9.06 1.37
N GLY A 162 10.76 10.32 1.33
CA GLY A 162 12.11 10.75 1.68
C GLY A 162 13.13 10.43 0.57
N THR A 163 14.37 10.92 0.71
CA THR A 163 15.41 10.69 -0.28
C THR A 163 16.01 9.28 -0.17
N SER A 164 16.37 8.69 -1.31
CA SER A 164 16.96 7.35 -1.34
C SER A 164 18.44 7.39 -0.92
N ASN A 165 18.82 6.62 0.09
CA ASN A 165 20.21 6.52 0.53
C ASN A 165 21.10 5.67 -0.42
N TYR A 166 20.50 4.90 -1.34
CA TYR A 166 21.24 3.83 -2.04
C TYR A 166 21.49 4.01 -3.55
N GLY A 167 20.96 5.06 -4.19
CA GLY A 167 21.24 5.38 -5.59
C GLY A 167 20.69 4.38 -6.62
N MET A 168 20.08 4.92 -7.67
CA MET A 168 19.58 4.27 -8.90
C MET A 168 18.26 3.50 -8.87
N ILE A 169 17.79 2.95 -7.74
CA ILE A 169 16.39 2.47 -7.65
C ILE A 169 15.72 3.00 -6.41
N SER A 170 14.59 3.65 -6.64
CA SER A 170 14.05 4.67 -5.76
C SER A 170 12.97 4.09 -4.83
N ARG A 171 12.66 4.82 -3.76
CA ARG A 171 11.58 4.44 -2.84
C ARG A 171 10.23 4.39 -3.57
N GLU A 172 10.09 5.14 -4.66
CA GLU A 172 8.93 5.15 -5.55
C GLU A 172 8.74 3.82 -6.29
N ALA A 173 9.81 3.14 -6.68
CA ALA A 173 9.70 1.80 -7.29
C ALA A 173 9.20 0.77 -6.27
N ALA A 174 9.68 0.87 -5.02
CA ALA A 174 9.15 0.06 -3.93
C ALA A 174 7.68 0.40 -3.63
N TYR A 175 7.32 1.69 -3.67
CA TYR A 175 5.94 2.16 -3.49
C TYR A 175 5.00 1.56 -4.53
N ASP A 176 5.38 1.67 -5.82
CA ASP A 176 4.60 1.14 -6.92
C ASP A 176 4.41 -0.38 -6.81
N ALA A 177 5.46 -1.12 -6.43
CA ALA A 177 5.37 -2.55 -6.16
C ALA A 177 4.39 -2.87 -5.00
N VAL A 178 4.47 -2.15 -3.88
CA VAL A 178 3.55 -2.29 -2.75
C VAL A 178 2.11 -2.07 -3.20
N VAL A 179 1.84 -0.95 -3.87
CA VAL A 179 0.49 -0.58 -4.32
C VAL A 179 -0.06 -1.60 -5.31
N LYS A 180 0.73 -2.03 -6.30
CA LYS A 180 0.30 -3.02 -7.30
C LYS A 180 0.01 -4.39 -6.70
N VAL A 181 0.86 -4.86 -5.78
CA VAL A 181 0.66 -6.16 -5.11
C VAL A 181 -0.57 -6.13 -4.19
N LEU A 182 -0.72 -5.09 -3.36
CA LEU A 182 -1.88 -4.97 -2.47
C LEU A 182 -3.20 -4.78 -3.24
N SER A 183 -3.13 -4.14 -4.42
CA SER A 183 -4.24 -4.01 -5.37
C SER A 183 -4.53 -5.27 -6.19
N ARG A 184 -3.71 -6.33 -6.06
CA ARG A 184 -3.79 -7.56 -6.87
C ARG A 184 -3.59 -7.37 -8.38
N TYR A 185 -2.97 -6.27 -8.80
CA TYR A 185 -2.59 -6.07 -10.20
C TYR A 185 -1.42 -6.98 -10.61
N ILE A 186 -0.55 -7.29 -9.66
CA ILE A 186 0.56 -8.23 -9.85
C ILE A 186 0.20 -9.56 -9.19
N TRP A 187 0.41 -10.64 -9.93
CA TRP A 187 0.33 -11.99 -9.40
C TRP A 187 1.47 -12.26 -8.42
N ASP A 188 1.20 -12.97 -7.32
CA ASP A 188 2.23 -13.31 -6.32
C ASP A 188 3.41 -14.07 -6.95
N PRO A 189 4.60 -13.43 -7.10
CA PRO A 189 5.74 -14.06 -7.75
C PRO A 189 6.40 -15.13 -6.86
N THR A 190 6.06 -15.16 -5.57
CA THR A 190 6.67 -16.02 -4.55
C THR A 190 5.91 -17.33 -4.32
N LEU A 191 4.78 -17.53 -5.00
CA LEU A 191 3.95 -18.74 -4.91
C LEU A 191 3.46 -19.05 -3.48
N GLY A 192 2.93 -18.03 -2.79
CA GLY A 192 2.37 -18.16 -1.45
C GLY A 192 3.43 -18.23 -0.35
N SER A 193 4.63 -17.68 -0.59
CA SER A 193 5.68 -17.71 0.43
C SER A 193 5.34 -16.81 1.61
N LEU A 194 5.68 -17.28 2.80
CA LEU A 194 5.51 -16.58 4.08
C LEU A 194 6.85 -16.15 4.68
N PHE A 195 7.94 -16.75 4.21
CA PHE A 195 9.28 -16.52 4.72
C PHE A 195 10.24 -16.32 3.56
N TYR A 196 11.33 -15.61 3.84
CA TYR A 196 12.47 -15.55 2.94
C TYR A 196 13.76 -15.48 3.75
N LYS A 197 14.85 -15.83 3.10
CA LYS A 197 16.19 -15.68 3.67
C LYS A 197 17.11 -14.98 2.69
N THR A 198 18.02 -14.20 3.24
CA THR A 198 19.02 -13.43 2.51
C THR A 198 20.41 -13.79 3.02
N GLN A 199 21.42 -13.60 2.18
CA GLN A 199 22.79 -13.57 2.68
C GLN A 199 23.06 -12.21 3.33
N GLU A 200 23.68 -12.22 4.50
CA GLU A 200 24.03 -10.99 5.20
C GLU A 200 25.07 -10.18 4.41
N LEU A 201 24.89 -8.87 4.42
CA LEU A 201 25.80 -7.94 3.76
C LEU A 201 27.22 -8.06 4.30
N GLY A 202 28.18 -8.18 3.39
CA GLY A 202 29.60 -8.33 3.73
C GLY A 202 29.97 -9.70 4.32
N ASN A 203 29.02 -10.62 4.49
CA ASN A 203 29.29 -11.96 5.03
C ASN A 203 28.45 -13.03 4.34
N SER A 204 28.97 -13.56 3.23
CA SER A 204 28.33 -14.63 2.44
C SER A 204 28.09 -15.94 3.21
N ARG A 205 28.64 -16.08 4.43
CA ARG A 205 28.45 -17.26 5.29
C ARG A 205 27.34 -17.08 6.32
N LYS A 206 26.85 -15.87 6.58
CA LYS A 206 25.77 -15.62 7.53
C LYS A 206 24.46 -15.40 6.78
N VAL A 207 23.48 -16.24 7.07
CA VAL A 207 22.14 -16.19 6.48
C VAL A 207 21.20 -15.52 7.47
N VAL A 208 20.50 -14.48 7.03
CA VAL A 208 19.42 -13.86 7.82
C VAL A 208 18.11 -14.49 7.39
N TRP A 209 17.38 -15.02 8.38
CA TRP A 209 16.03 -15.53 8.19
C TRP A 209 15.02 -14.49 8.65
N HIS A 210 14.02 -14.22 7.81
CA HIS A 210 12.95 -13.29 8.13
C HIS A 210 11.70 -14.13 8.47
N GLY A 211 11.52 -14.42 9.77
CA GLY A 211 10.42 -15.23 10.34
C GLY A 211 10.79 -16.68 10.76
N SER A 212 11.99 -16.93 11.27
CA SER A 212 12.66 -18.24 11.39
C SER A 212 12.07 -19.34 12.28
N GLU A 213 10.94 -19.17 12.96
CA GLU A 213 10.50 -20.15 13.95
C GLU A 213 9.45 -21.11 13.41
N ALA A 214 9.78 -22.40 13.38
CA ALA A 214 8.81 -23.49 13.23
C ALA A 214 7.65 -23.25 14.21
N PHE A 215 6.42 -23.39 13.73
CA PHE A 215 5.23 -23.13 14.52
C PHE A 215 4.22 -24.24 14.31
N TRP A 216 3.21 -24.26 15.17
CA TRP A 216 2.13 -25.24 15.11
C TRP A 216 0.86 -24.56 14.64
N LEU A 217 0.11 -25.27 13.79
CA LEU A 217 -1.24 -24.89 13.39
C LEU A 217 -2.14 -26.10 13.61
N ASP A 218 -3.22 -25.95 14.38
CA ASP A 218 -4.18 -27.03 14.67
C ASP A 218 -3.51 -28.34 15.13
N ASN A 219 -2.55 -28.23 16.07
CA ASN A 219 -1.73 -29.34 16.59
C ASN A 219 -0.86 -30.06 15.54
N LYS A 220 -0.65 -29.47 14.37
CA LYS A 220 0.28 -29.94 13.35
C LYS A 220 1.51 -29.04 13.29
N ARG A 221 2.69 -29.65 13.27
CA ARG A 221 3.94 -28.90 13.12
C ARG A 221 4.07 -28.42 11.68
N CYS A 222 4.22 -27.12 11.49
CA CYS A 222 4.47 -26.52 10.19
C CYS A 222 5.97 -26.50 9.89
N ILE A 223 6.35 -27.13 8.78
CA ILE A 223 7.71 -27.15 8.24
C ILE A 223 7.83 -26.21 7.03
N PHE A 224 9.02 -25.66 6.81
CA PHE A 224 9.28 -24.78 5.67
C PHE A 224 9.44 -25.58 4.39
N VAL A 225 8.83 -25.09 3.32
CA VAL A 225 8.95 -25.66 1.97
C VAL A 225 9.50 -24.59 1.04
N TRP A 226 10.68 -24.84 0.47
CA TRP A 226 11.26 -23.94 -0.54
C TRP A 226 10.30 -23.78 -1.71
N LYS A 227 10.18 -22.54 -2.22
CA LYS A 227 9.31 -22.21 -3.35
C LYS A 227 10.11 -21.75 -4.55
N LYS A 228 10.92 -20.70 -4.39
CA LYS A 228 11.61 -20.03 -5.50
C LYS A 228 12.70 -19.10 -5.00
N ASP A 229 13.62 -18.75 -5.89
CA ASP A 229 14.63 -17.71 -5.68
C ASP A 229 14.30 -16.48 -6.56
N ILE A 230 14.33 -15.28 -5.98
CA ILE A 230 14.06 -14.00 -6.69
C ILE A 230 15.01 -12.94 -6.13
N ALA A 231 15.72 -12.22 -7.02
CA ALA A 231 16.59 -11.10 -6.65
C ALA A 231 17.58 -11.43 -5.50
N GLY A 232 18.16 -12.63 -5.53
CA GLY A 232 19.11 -13.11 -4.52
C GLY A 232 18.51 -13.55 -3.17
N HIS A 233 17.18 -13.54 -3.03
CA HIS A 233 16.45 -14.05 -1.89
C HIS A 233 15.91 -15.45 -2.18
N GLN A 234 15.92 -16.33 -1.18
CA GLN A 234 15.23 -17.64 -1.28
C GLN A 234 13.93 -17.58 -0.48
N TYR A 235 12.81 -17.93 -1.11
CA TYR A 235 11.46 -17.82 -0.56
C TYR A 235 10.89 -19.18 -0.16
N TYR A 236 10.13 -19.19 0.94
CA TYR A 236 9.60 -20.41 1.56
C TYR A 236 8.14 -20.23 1.97
N GLY A 237 7.33 -21.24 1.67
CA GLY A 237 6.00 -21.43 2.25
C GLY A 237 6.06 -22.38 3.45
N VAL A 238 4.89 -22.87 3.86
CA VAL A 238 4.76 -23.87 4.93
C VAL A 238 3.94 -25.06 4.48
N ASN A 239 4.28 -26.23 5.02
CA ASN A 239 3.43 -27.41 5.04
C ASN A 239 3.22 -27.82 6.50
N CYS A 240 1.96 -27.93 6.94
CA CYS A 240 1.62 -28.36 8.29
C CYS A 240 1.11 -29.80 8.19
N GLU A 241 2.02 -30.76 8.31
CA GLU A 241 1.70 -32.16 8.04
C GLU A 241 0.80 -32.77 9.12
N GLY A 242 -0.19 -33.50 8.63
CA GLY A 242 -1.10 -34.36 9.37
C GLY A 242 -2.05 -35.02 8.36
N GLU A 243 -1.42 -35.87 7.54
CA GLU A 243 -1.88 -36.96 6.66
C GLU A 243 -0.97 -37.04 5.43
#